data_AF-A0A7C6D3Z9-F1
#
_entry.id   AF-A0A7C6D3Z9-F1
#
_cell.length_a   1.000
_cell.length_b   1.000
_cell.length_c   1.000
_cell.angle_alpha   90.00
_cell.angle_beta   90.00
_cell.angle_gamma   90.00
#
_symmetry.space_group_name_H-M   'P 1'
#
loop_
_entity.id
_entity.type
_entity.pdbx_description
1 polymer ?
#
loop_
_entity_poly.entity_id
_entity_poly.type
_entity_poly.pdbx_seq_one_letter_code
_entity_poly.pdbx_strand_id
1 'polypeptide(L)'
;MGIAIIGCAAIRNELEIVTAGDPDVVHREYLEFGLHLEPEDLRRTIMEKLESLPPGADVVFLGYGHCQTLQGLSERTDVPVVMLEYEDCIAALLTTERYHAEKKNGGLTWFYPAGWAVDGIPGRVRLFHLDCVE
;
A
#
# COMPACT_ATOMS: atom_id res chain seq x y z
N MET A 1 -11.05 -13.09 15.37
CA MET A 1 -10.79 -11.65 15.59
C MET A 1 -10.73 -11.07 14.19
N GLY A 2 -11.68 -10.23 13.81
CA GLY A 2 -11.82 -9.83 12.41
C GLY A 2 -10.74 -8.84 11.98
N ILE A 3 -10.03 -9.17 10.91
CA ILE A 3 -8.99 -8.36 10.28
C ILE A 3 -9.61 -7.67 9.06
N ALA A 4 -9.54 -6.34 9.04
CA ALA A 4 -9.80 -5.55 7.84
C ALA A 4 -8.47 -5.20 7.16
N ILE A 5 -8.40 -5.37 5.85
CA ILE A 5 -7.23 -5.00 5.05
C ILE A 5 -7.57 -3.74 4.26
N ILE A 6 -6.76 -2.70 4.42
CA ILE A 6 -6.76 -1.52 3.55
C ILE A 6 -5.39 -1.46 2.91
N GLY A 7 -5.27 -1.62 1.59
CA GLY A 7 -3.97 -1.76 0.93
C GLY A 7 -3.84 -0.94 -0.34
N CYS A 8 -2.60 -0.72 -0.78
CA CYS A 8 -2.34 -0.18 -2.10
C CYS A 8 -2.68 -1.21 -3.18
N ALA A 9 -3.35 -0.80 -4.26
CA ALA A 9 -3.59 -1.64 -5.44
C ALA A 9 -2.32 -2.32 -5.99
N ALA A 10 -1.15 -1.66 -5.85
CA ALA A 10 0.13 -2.16 -6.34
C ALA A 10 0.60 -3.48 -5.69
N ILE A 11 0.15 -3.78 -4.47
CA ILE A 11 0.51 -5.00 -3.72
C ILE A 11 -0.69 -5.93 -3.50
N ARG A 12 -1.80 -5.66 -4.20
CA ARG A 12 -3.06 -6.38 -4.04
C ARG A 12 -2.90 -7.88 -4.21
N ASN A 13 -2.20 -8.30 -5.27
CA ASN A 13 -2.05 -9.71 -5.61
C ASN A 13 -1.33 -10.47 -4.50
N GLU A 14 -0.28 -9.87 -3.94
CA GLU A 14 0.49 -10.45 -2.85
C GLU A 14 -0.36 -10.57 -1.59
N LEU A 15 -1.15 -9.54 -1.24
CA LEU A 15 -2.08 -9.57 -0.12
C LEU A 15 -3.18 -10.62 -0.27
N GLU A 16 -3.75 -10.74 -1.48
CA GLU A 16 -4.75 -11.76 -1.79
C GLU A 16 -4.18 -13.17 -1.66
N ILE A 17 -2.95 -13.39 -2.14
CA ILE A 17 -2.29 -14.70 -2.05
C ILE A 17 -2.02 -15.10 -0.60
N VAL A 18 -1.42 -14.21 0.20
CA VAL A 18 -1.01 -14.55 1.58
C VAL A 18 -2.18 -14.66 2.54
N THR A 19 -3.32 -14.03 2.22
CA THR A 19 -4.54 -14.08 3.04
C THR A 19 -5.64 -14.96 2.45
N ALA A 20 -5.31 -15.73 1.41
CA ALA A 20 -6.27 -16.59 0.72
C ALA A 20 -6.86 -17.64 1.68
N GLY A 21 -8.18 -17.61 1.83
CA GLY A 21 -8.90 -18.56 2.69
C GLY A 21 -8.75 -18.31 4.18
N ASP A 22 -8.15 -17.20 4.60
CA ASP A 22 -8.07 -16.82 6.01
C ASP A 22 -9.47 -16.39 6.51
N PRO A 23 -10.07 -17.13 7.45
CA PRO A 23 -11.41 -16.82 7.96
C PRO A 23 -11.45 -15.59 8.87
N ASP A 24 -10.31 -15.16 9.41
CA ASP A 24 -10.24 -13.96 10.23
C ASP A 24 -10.21 -12.69 9.36
N VAL A 25 -9.89 -12.77 8.05
CA VAL A 25 -9.94 -11.60 7.17
C VAL A 25 -11.36 -11.34 6.67
N VAL A 26 -12.06 -10.44 7.37
CA VAL A 26 -13.48 -10.13 7.17
C VAL A 26 -13.74 -9.01 6.16
N HIS A 27 -12.73 -8.20 5.85
CA HIS A 27 -12.87 -7.07 4.92
C HIS A 27 -11.57 -6.81 4.15
N ARG A 28 -11.69 -6.40 2.88
CA ARG A 28 -10.59 -6.01 2.01
C ARG A 28 -11.00 -4.80 1.20
N GLU A 29 -10.14 -3.79 1.19
CA GLU A 29 -10.28 -2.61 0.33
C GLU A 29 -8.91 -2.23 -0.24
N TYR A 30 -8.87 -1.99 -1.55
CA TYR A 30 -7.64 -1.63 -2.26
C TYR A 30 -7.78 -0.22 -2.84
N LEU A 31 -6.91 0.68 -2.40
CA LEU A 31 -6.86 2.07 -2.82
C LEU A 31 -6.12 2.24 -4.15
N GLU A 32 -6.42 3.33 -4.86
CA GLU A 32 -5.92 3.59 -6.21
C GLU A 32 -4.39 3.52 -6.32
N PHE A 33 -3.92 2.96 -7.43
CA PHE A 33 -2.50 2.96 -7.77
C PHE A 33 -1.97 4.39 -7.87
N GLY A 34 -0.87 4.68 -7.18
CA GLY A 34 -0.24 5.99 -7.20
C GLY A 34 -0.83 7.02 -6.23
N LEU A 35 -1.83 6.68 -5.42
CA LEU A 35 -2.37 7.58 -4.38
C LEU A 35 -1.27 8.07 -3.41
N HIS A 36 -0.23 7.27 -3.18
CA HIS A 36 0.92 7.67 -2.34
C HIS A 36 1.74 8.85 -2.89
N LEU A 37 1.53 9.24 -4.15
CA LEU A 37 2.13 10.44 -4.74
C LEU A 37 1.43 11.72 -4.29
N GLU A 38 0.23 11.61 -3.69
CA GLU A 38 -0.59 12.73 -3.21
C GLU A 38 -0.76 12.59 -1.68
N PRO A 39 0.17 13.10 -0.85
CA PRO A 39 0.15 12.86 0.60
C PRO A 39 -1.15 13.26 1.32
N GLU A 40 -1.69 14.44 0.99
CA GLU A 40 -2.92 14.93 1.63
C GLU A 40 -4.12 14.06 1.29
N ASP A 41 -4.24 13.66 0.01
CA ASP A 41 -5.31 12.77 -0.44
C ASP A 41 -5.17 11.36 0.13
N LEU A 42 -3.95 10.80 0.14
CA LEU A 42 -3.68 9.50 0.78
C LEU A 42 -4.15 9.50 2.23
N ARG A 43 -3.75 10.52 3.00
CA ARG A 43 -4.08 10.61 4.43
C ARG A 43 -5.59 10.73 4.63
N ARG A 44 -6.24 11.61 3.87
CA ARG A 44 -7.69 11.81 3.93
C ARG A 44 -8.45 10.54 3.59
N THR A 45 -8.12 9.90 2.46
CA THR A 45 -8.78 8.65 2.03
C THR A 45 -8.62 7.55 3.06
N ILE A 46 -7.42 7.34 3.63
CA ILE A 46 -7.22 6.31 4.63
C ILE A 46 -8.03 6.59 5.90
N MET A 47 -8.07 7.84 6.38
CA MET A 47 -8.91 8.20 7.53
C MET A 47 -10.39 7.92 7.26
N GLU A 48 -10.90 8.32 6.09
CA GLU A 48 -12.28 8.03 5.68
C GLU A 48 -12.59 6.52 5.67
N LYS A 49 -11.63 5.68 5.26
CA LYS A 49 -11.79 4.21 5.27
C LYS A 49 -11.74 3.62 6.67
N LEU A 50 -10.87 4.14 7.53
CA LEU A 50 -10.80 3.72 8.93
C LEU A 50 -12.06 4.09 9.72
N GLU A 51 -12.69 5.22 9.40
CA GLU A 51 -13.96 5.65 10.01
C GLU A 51 -15.18 4.88 9.49
N SER A 52 -15.07 4.25 8.31
CA SER A 52 -16.18 3.53 7.65
C SER A 52 -16.01 2.00 7.66
N LEU A 53 -15.19 1.46 8.56
CA LEU A 53 -14.97 0.03 8.69
C LEU A 53 -16.27 -0.73 8.98
N PRO A 54 -16.46 -1.92 8.39
CA PRO A 54 -17.63 -2.74 8.65
C PRO A 54 -17.63 -3.27 10.10
N PRO A 55 -18.82 -3.55 10.66
CA PRO A 55 -18.92 -4.25 11.94
C PRO A 55 -18.17 -5.58 11.93
N GLY A 56 -17.44 -5.86 13.01
CA GLY A 56 -16.62 -7.07 13.15
C GLY A 56 -15.18 -6.92 12.68
N ALA A 57 -14.76 -5.76 12.17
CA ALA A 57 -13.35 -5.43 12.01
C ALA A 57 -12.75 -4.99 13.36
N ASP A 58 -12.05 -5.91 14.01
CA ASP A 58 -11.41 -5.69 15.32
C ASP A 58 -10.01 -5.06 15.19
N VAL A 59 -9.34 -5.24 14.05
CA VAL A 59 -8.01 -4.72 13.74
C VAL A 59 -7.89 -4.40 12.25
N VAL A 60 -7.14 -3.35 11.92
CA VAL A 60 -6.82 -3.02 10.53
C VAL A 60 -5.37 -3.38 10.23
N PHE A 61 -5.18 -4.17 9.18
CA PHE A 61 -3.90 -4.29 8.51
C PHE A 61 -3.84 -3.29 7.35
N LEU A 62 -3.02 -2.25 7.52
CA LEU A 62 -2.76 -1.24 6.51
C LEU A 62 -1.60 -1.71 5.62
N GLY A 63 -1.94 -2.22 4.43
CA GLY A 63 -1.04 -2.72 3.39
C GLY A 63 -0.23 -1.63 2.71
N TYR A 64 0.53 -0.88 3.51
CA TYR A 64 1.50 0.12 3.10
C TYR A 64 2.78 -0.08 3.93
N GLY A 65 3.93 0.05 3.29
CA GLY A 65 5.21 0.20 4.00
C GLY A 65 5.29 1.54 4.72
N HIS A 66 6.44 1.82 5.33
CA HIS A 66 6.64 3.08 6.01
C HIS A 66 6.48 4.28 5.05
N CYS A 67 5.65 5.24 5.45
CA CYS A 67 5.37 6.46 4.70
C CYS A 67 5.15 7.58 5.71
N GLN A 68 5.85 8.71 5.54
CA GLN A 68 5.75 9.86 6.46
C GLN A 68 4.30 10.36 6.60
N THR A 69 3.53 10.31 5.51
CA THR A 69 2.10 10.65 5.47
C THR A 69 1.25 9.87 6.47
N LEU A 70 1.64 8.62 6.76
CA LEU A 70 0.90 7.68 7.62
C LEU A 70 1.36 7.72 9.08
N GLN A 71 2.32 8.60 9.42
CA GLN A 71 2.79 8.75 10.79
C GLN A 71 1.67 9.23 11.73
N GLY A 72 1.60 8.62 12.91
CA GLY A 72 0.63 8.96 13.96
C GLY A 72 -0.83 8.57 13.63
N LEU A 73 -1.06 7.79 12.58
CA LEU A 73 -2.40 7.38 12.16
C LEU A 73 -3.10 6.51 13.22
N SER A 74 -2.36 5.58 13.84
CA SER A 74 -2.85 4.69 14.90
C SER A 74 -3.31 5.42 16.17
N GLU A 75 -2.89 6.67 16.38
CA GLU A 75 -3.30 7.50 17.52
C GLU A 75 -4.60 8.27 17.25
N ARG A 76 -5.16 8.15 16.05
CA ARG A 76 -6.33 8.90 15.58
C ARG A 76 -7.55 8.01 15.34
N THR A 77 -7.46 6.71 15.65
CA THR A 77 -8.52 5.74 15.38
C THR A 77 -8.81 4.87 16.60
N ASP A 78 -10.07 4.47 16.78
CA ASP A 78 -10.48 3.57 17.85
C ASP A 78 -10.07 2.12 17.59
N VAL A 79 -9.93 1.75 16.31
CA VAL A 79 -9.48 0.42 15.87
C VAL A 79 -7.95 0.42 15.75
N PRO A 80 -7.24 -0.56 16.32
CA PRO A 80 -5.80 -0.69 16.15
C PRO A 80 -5.42 -0.85 14.68
N VAL A 81 -4.40 -0.11 14.25
CA VAL A 81 -3.87 -0.17 12.87
C VAL A 81 -2.45 -0.74 12.92
N VAL A 82 -2.22 -1.80 12.16
CA VAL A 82 -0.93 -2.49 12.00
C VAL A 82 -0.45 -2.28 10.56
N MET A 83 0.83 -1.94 10.39
CA MET A 83 1.45 -1.67 9.09
C MET A 83 2.56 -2.67 8.79
N LEU A 84 3.05 -2.67 7.55
CA LEU A 84 4.26 -3.38 7.17
C LEU A 84 5.49 -2.70 7.81
N GLU A 85 6.27 -3.45 8.58
CA GLU A 85 7.52 -2.99 9.22
C GLU A 85 8.71 -2.97 8.24
N TYR A 86 8.54 -2.31 7.09
CA TYR A 86 9.55 -2.17 6.04
C TYR A 86 9.71 -0.71 5.62
N GLU A 87 10.87 -0.36 5.04
CA GLU A 87 11.22 1.01 4.68
C GLU A 87 10.23 1.65 3.70
N ASP A 88 9.67 0.85 2.79
CA ASP A 88 8.60 1.22 1.86
C ASP A 88 7.93 -0.06 1.31
N CYS A 89 6.95 0.11 0.40
CA CYS A 89 6.28 -1.03 -0.24
C CYS A 89 7.20 -1.86 -1.15
N ILE A 90 8.31 -1.29 -1.66
CA ILE A 90 9.27 -2.00 -2.51
C ILE A 90 10.11 -2.94 -1.64
N ALA A 91 10.63 -2.45 -0.51
CA ALA A 91 11.36 -3.24 0.47
C ALA A 91 10.49 -4.35 1.05
N ALA A 92 9.19 -4.11 1.29
CA ALA A 92 8.26 -5.15 1.73
C ALA A 92 8.15 -6.33 0.73
N LEU A 93 8.25 -6.06 -0.57
CA LEU A 93 8.17 -7.08 -1.62
C LEU A 93 9.51 -7.76 -1.91
N LEU A 94 10.61 -7.02 -1.82
CA LEU A 94 11.95 -7.53 -2.14
C LEU A 94 12.70 -8.10 -0.94
N THR A 95 12.31 -7.74 0.28
CA THR A 95 13.10 -7.71 1.52
C THR A 95 14.09 -6.55 1.61
N THR A 96 14.38 -6.10 2.84
CA THR A 96 15.36 -5.05 3.15
C THR A 96 16.75 -5.36 2.58
N GLU A 97 17.21 -6.62 2.68
CA GLU A 97 18.54 -7.02 2.16
C GLU A 97 18.63 -6.79 0.65
N ARG A 98 17.67 -7.32 -0.11
CA ARG A 98 17.66 -7.18 -1.56
C ARG A 98 17.47 -5.73 -1.99
N TYR A 99 16.59 -4.98 -1.33
CA TYR A 99 16.37 -3.57 -1.58
C TYR A 99 17.67 -2.75 -1.45
N HIS A 100 18.45 -2.99 -0.39
CA HIS A 100 19.75 -2.34 -0.22
C HIS A 100 20.82 -2.83 -1.19
N ALA A 101 20.81 -4.11 -1.57
CA ALA A 101 21.72 -4.63 -2.58
C ALA A 101 21.49 -3.96 -3.94
N GLU A 102 20.22 -3.80 -4.35
CA GLU A 102 19.86 -3.11 -5.59
C GLU A 102 20.25 -1.63 -5.56
N LYS A 103 20.07 -0.94 -4.43
CA LYS A 103 20.55 0.45 -4.28
C LYS A 103 22.07 0.61 -4.38
N LYS A 104 22.83 -0.44 -4.08
CA LYS A 104 24.31 -0.44 -4.05
C LYS A 104 24.94 -1.06 -5.30
N ASN A 105 24.14 -1.50 -6.27
CA ASN A 105 24.63 -2.26 -7.43
C ASN A 105 25.44 -1.40 -8.44
N GLY A 106 25.51 -0.07 -8.24
CA GLY A 106 26.25 0.85 -9.11
C GLY A 106 25.55 1.23 -10.42
N GLY A 107 24.30 0.79 -10.62
CA GLY A 107 23.48 1.09 -11.78
C GLY A 107 22.14 1.76 -11.42
N LEU A 108 21.24 1.78 -12.41
CA LEU A 108 19.84 2.18 -12.22
C LEU A 108 18.98 0.92 -12.11
N THR A 109 18.28 0.75 -10.99
CA THR A 109 17.31 -0.35 -10.82
C THR A 109 15.90 0.21 -10.95
N TRP A 110 15.13 -0.37 -11.86
CA TRP A 110 13.70 -0.12 -11.95
C TRP A 110 12.91 -1.31 -11.38
N PHE A 111 12.01 -1.04 -10.44
CA PHE A 111 11.19 -2.07 -9.82
C PHE A 111 9.76 -2.05 -10.37
N TYR A 112 9.28 -3.21 -10.82
CA TYR A 112 7.93 -3.41 -11.34
C TYR A 112 7.26 -4.56 -10.59
N PRO A 113 6.48 -4.29 -9.53
CA PRO A 113 5.68 -5.32 -8.87
C PRO A 113 4.53 -5.79 -9.78
N ALA A 114 3.92 -6.94 -9.49
CA ALA A 114 2.85 -7.49 -10.32
C ALA A 114 1.67 -6.52 -10.47
N GLY A 115 1.29 -5.80 -9.40
CA GLY A 115 0.25 -4.77 -9.47
C GLY A 115 0.62 -3.58 -10.37
N TRP A 116 1.92 -3.29 -10.55
CA TRP A 116 2.35 -2.30 -11.54
C TRP A 116 2.09 -2.75 -12.97
N ALA A 117 2.23 -4.05 -13.29
CA ALA A 117 1.92 -4.53 -14.64
C ALA A 117 0.44 -4.35 -15.00
N VAL A 118 -0.45 -4.32 -13.99
CA VAL A 118 -1.89 -4.12 -14.17
C VAL A 118 -2.23 -2.62 -14.25
N ASP A 119 -1.77 -1.82 -13.29
CA ASP A 119 -2.23 -0.43 -13.09
C ASP A 119 -1.19 0.63 -13.54
N GLY A 120 0.03 0.21 -13.88
CA GLY A 120 1.18 1.09 -14.05
C GLY A 120 1.23 1.88 -15.36
N ILE A 121 0.48 1.47 -16.40
CA ILE A 121 0.38 2.25 -17.65
C ILE A 121 -0.34 3.59 -17.39
N PRO A 122 -1.58 3.62 -16.85
CA PRO A 122 -2.20 4.87 -16.40
C PRO A 122 -1.32 5.65 -15.42
N GLY A 123 -0.69 4.96 -14.47
CA GLY A 123 0.21 5.58 -13.50
C GLY A 123 1.40 6.30 -14.14
N ARG A 124 2.00 5.74 -15.21
CA ARG A 124 3.10 6.39 -15.96
C ARG A 124 2.63 7.63 -16.69
N VAL A 125 1.46 7.59 -17.31
CA VAL A 125 0.91 8.75 -18.01
C VAL A 125 0.76 9.91 -17.03
N ARG A 126 0.17 9.65 -15.86
CA ARG A 126 0.02 10.65 -14.79
C ARG A 126 1.35 11.15 -14.24
N LEU A 127 2.28 10.24 -13.94
CA LEU A 127 3.57 10.57 -13.31
C LEU A 127 4.49 11.39 -14.22
N PHE A 128 4.55 11.05 -15.51
CA PHE A 128 5.43 11.71 -16.47
C PHE A 128 4.70 12.75 -17.33
N HIS A 129 3.43 13.02 -17.03
CA HIS A 129 2.56 13.91 -17.81
C HIS A 129 2.63 13.59 -19.32
N LEU A 130 2.59 12.29 -19.66
CA LEU A 130 2.75 11.83 -21.05
C LEU A 130 1.55 12.20 -21.93
N ASP A 131 0.42 12.51 -21.30
CA ASP A 131 -0.79 13.05 -21.92
C ASP A 131 -0.66 14.54 -22.29
N CYS A 132 0.36 15.22 -21.80
CA CYS A 132 0.63 16.63 -22.06
C CYS A 132 1.67 16.85 -23.17
N VAL A 133 2.16 15.78 -23.80
CA VAL A 133 3.15 15.83 -24.88
C VAL A 133 2.40 15.70 -26.20
N GLU A 134 2.23 16.83 -26.90
CA GLU A 134 1.71 16.90 -28.28
C GLU A 134 2.68 16.32 -29.30
#